data_AF-A0A5K0YKN8-F1
#
_entry.id   AF-A0A5K0YKN8-F1
#
_cell.length_a   1.000
_cell.length_b   1.000
_cell.length_c   1.000
_cell.angle_alpha   90.00
_cell.angle_beta   90.00
_cell.angle_gamma   90.00
#
_symmetry.space_group_name_H-M   'P 1'
#
loop_
_entity.id
_entity.type
_entity.pdbx_description
1 polymer ?
#
loop_
_entity_poly.entity_id
_entity_poly.type
_entity_poly.pdbx_seq_one_letter_code
_entity_poly.pdbx_strand_id
1 'polypeptide(L)' 'NQGIDIADSELLDYISESSTMSKSLVDYGEQKSCALTTAKRLADFLGDTMVKDKGLRCQYIVACEPQ' A
#
# COMPACT_ATOMS: atom_id res chain seq x y z
N ASN A 1 -16.75 -12.04 -13.91
CA ASN A 1 -17.41 -12.45 -12.66
C ASN A 1 -16.95 -11.72 -11.39
N GLN A 2 -16.27 -10.56 -11.44
CA GLN A 2 -15.99 -9.66 -10.28
C GLN A 2 -15.66 -10.31 -8.91
N GLY A 3 -15.16 -11.54 -8.87
CA GLY A 3 -14.99 -12.31 -7.63
C GLY A 3 -16.27 -12.68 -6.87
N ILE A 4 -17.46 -12.68 -7.48
CA ILE A 4 -18.76 -12.87 -6.78
C ILE A 4 -18.85 -14.17 -5.96
N ASP A 5 -18.19 -15.23 -6.42
CA ASP A 5 -18.23 -16.55 -5.79
C ASP A 5 -17.09 -16.78 -4.78
N ILE A 6 -16.28 -15.76 -4.51
CA ILE A 6 -15.11 -15.82 -3.62
C ILE A 6 -15.41 -15.01 -2.36
N ALA A 7 -14.98 -15.49 -1.20
CA ALA A 7 -15.11 -14.72 0.04
C ALA A 7 -14.25 -13.45 0.01
N ASP A 8 -14.74 -12.34 0.57
CA ASP A 8 -14.03 -11.04 0.54
C ASP A 8 -12.60 -11.12 1.07
N SER A 9 -12.35 -11.94 2.10
CA SER A 9 -11.01 -12.15 2.66
C SER A 9 -10.06 -12.81 1.65
N GLU A 10 -10.52 -13.84 0.95
CA GLU A 10 -9.73 -14.55 -0.07
C GLU A 10 -9.53 -13.67 -1.30
N LEU A 11 -10.56 -12.92 -1.68
CA LEU A 11 -10.48 -11.97 -2.79
C LEU A 11 -9.40 -10.92 -2.51
N LEU A 12 -9.41 -10.31 -1.32
CA LEU A 12 -8.41 -9.32 -0.91
C LEU A 12 -7.00 -9.91 -0.92
N ASP A 13 -6.82 -11.12 -0.41
CA ASP A 13 -5.51 -11.78 -0.42
C ASP A 13 -5.02 -12.02 -1.86
N TYR A 14 -5.89 -12.47 -2.76
CA TYR A 14 -5.52 -12.72 -4.16
C TYR A 14 -5.21 -11.46 -4.97
N ILE A 15 -5.94 -10.37 -4.75
CA ILE A 15 -5.74 -9.13 -5.53
C ILE A 15 -4.71 -8.19 -4.89
N SER A 16 -4.36 -8.42 -3.62
CA SER A 16 -3.40 -7.56 -2.92
C SER A 16 -1.98 -7.83 -3.40
N GLU A 17 -1.25 -6.75 -3.60
CA GLU A 17 0.19 -6.79 -3.83
C GLU A 17 0.90 -6.37 -2.55
N SER A 18 2.03 -7.01 -2.21
CA SER A 18 2.84 -6.62 -1.07
C SER A 18 4.26 -6.28 -1.48
N SER A 19 4.72 -5.09 -1.12
CA SER A 19 6.08 -4.60 -1.37
C SER A 19 6.70 -4.07 -0.08
N THR A 20 7.91 -4.54 0.25
CA THR A 20 8.63 -4.11 1.46
C THR A 20 9.57 -2.96 1.13
N MET A 21 9.42 -1.83 1.82
CA MET A 21 10.29 -0.67 1.63
C MET A 21 11.61 -0.84 2.40
N SER A 22 12.74 -0.71 1.71
CA SER A 22 14.08 -0.88 2.31
C SER A 22 14.59 0.38 3.01
N LYS A 23 14.01 1.55 2.71
CA LYS A 23 14.34 2.85 3.32
C LYS A 23 13.08 3.51 3.90
N SER A 24 13.26 4.57 4.69
CA SER A 24 12.12 5.32 5.24
C SER A 24 11.43 6.16 4.16
N LEU A 25 10.18 6.57 4.40
CA LEU A 25 9.42 7.38 3.44
C LEU A 25 10.16 8.69 3.06
N VAL A 26 10.85 9.29 4.03
CA VAL A 26 11.59 10.55 3.86
C VAL A 26 12.78 10.38 2.93
N ASP A 27 13.44 9.22 2.97
CA ASP A 27 14.65 8.93 2.16
C ASP A 27 14.35 8.80 0.66
N TYR A 28 13.10 8.50 0.29
CA TYR A 28 12.68 8.36 -1.11
C TYR A 28 12.28 9.69 -1.76
N GLY A 29 12.06 10.75 -0.97
CA GLY A 29 11.75 12.09 -1.48
C GLY A 29 10.55 12.15 -2.43
N GLU A 30 10.78 12.64 -3.65
CA GLU A 30 9.77 12.83 -4.69
C GLU A 30 9.61 11.64 -5.65
N GLN A 31 10.27 10.51 -5.39
CA GLN A 31 10.12 9.34 -6.25
C GLN A 31 8.67 8.83 -6.26
N LYS A 32 8.24 8.35 -7.42
CA LYS A 32 6.89 7.80 -7.62
C LYS A 32 6.97 6.27 -7.66
N SER A 33 6.28 5.61 -6.73
CA SER A 33 6.07 4.16 -6.76
C SER A 33 4.75 3.80 -6.07
N CYS A 34 4.18 2.64 -6.40
CA CYS A 34 2.95 2.16 -5.78
C CYS A 34 3.11 2.00 -4.25
N ALA A 35 4.26 1.49 -3.80
CA ALA A 35 4.60 1.37 -2.39
C ALA A 35 4.72 2.74 -1.69
N LEU A 36 5.29 3.77 -2.36
CA LEU A 36 5.41 5.12 -1.82
C LEU A 36 4.05 5.79 -1.64
N THR A 37 3.18 5.69 -2.64
CA THR A 37 1.81 6.23 -2.56
C THR A 37 1.04 5.55 -1.43
N THR A 38 1.23 4.24 -1.25
CA THR A 38 0.61 3.47 -0.16
C THR A 38 1.12 3.93 1.21
N ALA A 39 2.44 4.05 1.39
CA ALA A 39 3.04 4.51 2.64
C ALA A 39 2.56 5.94 3.00
N LYS A 40 2.48 6.85 2.02
CA LYS A 40 1.93 8.21 2.25
C LYS A 40 0.48 8.16 2.76
N ARG A 41 -0.39 7.39 2.08
CA ARG A 41 -1.79 7.20 2.51
C ARG A 41 -1.90 6.58 3.91
N LEU A 42 -1.01 5.64 4.25
CA LEU A 42 -0.96 5.06 5.59
C LEU A 42 -0.53 6.09 6.65
N ALA A 43 0.45 6.95 6.35
CA ALA A 43 0.87 8.04 7.23
C ALA A 43 -0.25 9.07 7.44
N ASP A 44 -0.94 9.45 6.36
CA ASP A 44 -2.05 10.41 6.42
C ASP A 44 -3.23 9.85 7.24
N PHE A 45 -3.47 8.54 7.18
CA PHE A 45 -4.58 7.88 7.85
C PHE A 45 -4.28 7.46 9.31
N LEU A 46 -3.13 6.85 9.56
CA LEU A 46 -2.74 6.28 10.86
C LEU A 46 -1.72 7.14 11.62
N GLY A 47 -1.14 8.15 10.98
CA GLY A 47 -0.12 9.03 11.52
C GLY A 47 1.31 8.68 11.09
N ASP A 48 2.18 9.68 11.15
CA ASP A 48 3.58 9.61 10.71
C ASP A 48 4.42 8.54 11.43
N THR A 49 3.98 8.07 12.60
CA THR A 49 4.68 7.02 13.35
C THR A 49 4.81 5.71 12.57
N MET A 50 3.87 5.40 11.67
CA MET A 50 3.91 4.15 10.88
C MET A 50 4.97 4.14 9.77
N VAL A 51 5.45 5.31 9.34
CA VAL A 51 6.36 5.44 8.16
C VAL A 51 7.78 5.89 8.51
N LYS A 52 8.07 6.03 9.81
CA LYS A 52 9.39 6.42 10.31
C LYS A 52 10.42 5.30 10.21
N ASP A 53 9.97 4.06 10.44
CA ASP A 53 10.86 2.90 10.49
C ASP A 53 11.10 2.30 9.10
N LYS A 54 12.28 1.72 8.93
CA LYS A 54 12.65 0.97 7.72
C LYS A 54 11.97 -0.39 7.75
N GLY A 55 11.67 -0.96 6.58
CA GLY A 55 11.07 -2.29 6.49
C GLY A 55 9.55 -2.29 6.53
N LEU A 56 8.89 -1.14 6.31
CA LEU A 56 7.44 -1.06 6.20
C LEU A 56 6.95 -1.99 5.08
N ARG A 57 6.02 -2.89 5.41
CA ARG A 57 5.31 -3.71 4.44
C ARG A 57 4.12 -2.92 3.91
N CYS A 58 4.22 -2.46 2.67
CA CYS A 58 3.11 -1.84 1.97
C CYS A 58 2.31 -2.93 1.26
N GLN A 59 1.16 -3.30 1.83
CA GLN A 59 0.17 -4.13 1.16
C GLN A 59 -0.92 -3.21 0.59
N TYR A 60 -1.19 -3.31 -0.71
CA TYR A 60 -2.12 -2.41 -1.39
C TYR A 60 -2.88 -3.11 -2.51
N ILE A 61 -3.97 -2.45 -2.92
CA ILE A 61 -4.74 -2.77 -4.13
C ILE A 61 -4.76 -1.54 -5.03
N VAL A 62 -4.88 -1.75 -6.33
CA VAL A 62 -4.99 -0.65 -7.30
C VAL A 62 -6.47 -0.32 -7.49
N ALA A 63 -6.87 0.89 -7.09
CA ALA A 63 -8.21 1.39 -7.33
C ALA A 63 -8.39 1.81 -8.80
N CYS A 64 -9.60 1.65 -9.32
CA CYS A 64 -9.95 2.08 -10.68
C CYS A 64 -10.04 3.61 -10.81
N GLU A 65 -10.40 4.31 -9.73
CA GLU A 65 -10.49 5.77 -9.67
C GLU A 65 -9.23 6.39 -9.04
N PRO A 66 -8.90 7.67 -9.34
CA PRO A 66 -9.51 8.56 -10.33
C PRO A 66 -9.01 8.26 -11.75
N GLN A 67 -9.91 8.28 -12.73
CA GLN A 67 -9.56 8.21 -14.17
C GLN A 67 -9.20 9.59 -14.73
#